data_AF-A0A1H3T4Z6-F1
#
_entry.id   AF-A0A1H3T4Z6-F1
#
_cell.length_a   1.000
_cell.length_b   1.000
_cell.length_c   1.000
_cell.angle_alpha   90.00
_cell.angle_beta   90.00
_cell.angle_gamma   90.00
#
_symmetry.space_group_name_H-M   'P 1'
#
loop_
_entity.id
_entity.type
_entity.pdbx_description
1 polymer ?
#
loop_
_entity_poly.entity_id
_entity_poly.type
_entity_poly.pdbx_seq_one_letter_code
_entity_poly.pdbx_strand_id
1 'polypeptide(L)'
;MVEREVSRRAVLGAGLGVGVAAAVGGVDVPAAVGRARTPVSMSMHTHSSFSEGGSWADGGGGASMLSQLEQAKRTGTDVVWWTDHDWRMEAYGYYDSIRFDGTDESQQLAWIPQNEGPVTGAGHAFVDEPHSPGEPGKALRVTGTGTSATEWGRTWMFGDGGNSFYTTNLTDTTLTIDVLAERTGPDAELVVQLETSYRPAIAGRPAGVYVLEYRVGTQASRTVEGELTGVVTVPATSGWQTLKIRPRKDIRRFWPDLVAEDSALARLRFGVRARNHATAQGLFDHLRFKRTRDQLRWAVREQRDLMKRLRREYPGITQLLGSEVSMVRHLNVYMEDFELFPYPDRGTAPVLDDSVTAAREMVRWYHERGALVQYNHPPIDAAELVSSRALGCDLMETVDPGGVSTITKQRLDLFDVAARNAIFLTATSRNDDHAGRDWSKKDLFQTSAWSKSRRARDLIAALAAGQVFLNHQRLWAAGSLDLVVDGRRAMGQVIRTDLAYVPVEIFAANLPEGARVDVVVGVCDRSGATTRSIVRQSFPGDERLLFRLDRGVRGSYLRVEAFDAAGVPLGFGNPMWLLPDDDGIEVPKARRFDLRH
;
A
#
# COMPACT_ATOMS: atom_id res chain seq x y z
N MET A 1 59.00 5.66 19.60
CA MET A 1 59.71 5.15 20.78
C MET A 1 58.70 4.62 21.76
N VAL A 2 58.90 3.36 22.09
CA VAL A 2 58.28 2.46 23.05
C VAL A 2 57.90 3.08 24.41
N GLU A 3 56.96 2.39 25.09
CA GLU A 3 56.61 2.40 26.53
C GLU A 3 55.58 3.43 27.05
N ARG A 4 54.66 3.11 27.97
CA ARG A 4 54.13 1.86 28.56
C ARG A 4 52.89 2.26 29.38
N GLU A 5 51.90 1.38 29.47
CA GLU A 5 50.77 1.51 30.41
C GLU A 5 51.23 1.43 31.88
N VAL A 6 50.51 2.12 32.76
CA VAL A 6 50.38 1.77 34.19
C VAL A 6 48.90 1.79 34.57
N SER A 7 48.41 0.63 34.99
CA SER A 7 47.06 0.40 35.53
C SER A 7 47.02 0.53 37.06
N ARG A 8 45.87 0.91 37.66
CA ARG A 8 45.09 0.13 38.66
C ARG A 8 44.12 1.00 39.50
N ARG A 9 42.84 0.58 39.44
CA ARG A 9 41.86 0.28 40.53
C ARG A 9 41.42 1.33 41.58
N ALA A 10 40.08 1.29 41.74
CA ALA A 10 39.24 1.45 42.94
C ALA A 10 39.05 2.90 43.44
N VAL A 11 37.87 3.35 43.87
CA VAL A 11 37.10 2.87 45.04
C VAL A 11 35.63 3.34 44.96
N LEU A 12 34.70 2.43 45.30
CA LEU A 12 33.32 2.69 45.72
C LEU A 12 33.31 3.28 47.14
N GLY A 13 32.52 4.33 47.39
CA GLY A 13 32.28 4.86 48.73
C GLY A 13 30.83 5.33 48.89
N ALA A 14 30.04 4.55 49.63
CA ALA A 14 28.68 4.86 50.05
C ALA A 14 28.66 5.97 51.12
N GLY A 15 27.62 6.80 51.09
CA GLY A 15 27.29 7.76 52.14
C GLY A 15 25.79 7.77 52.41
N LEU A 16 25.38 7.06 53.46
CA LEU A 16 24.06 7.11 54.08
C LEU A 16 23.90 8.43 54.84
N GLY A 17 22.85 9.20 54.51
CA GLY A 17 22.42 10.36 55.27
C GLY A 17 20.92 10.28 55.53
N VAL A 18 20.56 9.90 56.76
CA VAL A 18 19.19 9.91 57.29
C VAL A 18 18.83 11.35 57.63
N GLY A 19 17.74 11.85 57.05
CA GLY A 19 17.11 13.13 57.39
C GLY A 19 15.59 12.96 57.43
N VAL A 20 15.05 12.88 58.64
CA VAL A 20 13.61 12.88 58.92
C VAL A 20 13.10 14.32 58.81
N ALA A 21 12.15 14.58 57.91
CA ALA A 21 11.36 15.80 57.91
C ALA A 21 9.89 15.48 57.62
N ALA A 22 9.03 16.16 58.37
CA ALA A 22 7.62 15.92 58.61
C ALA A 22 6.71 15.76 57.39
N ALA A 23 5.73 14.87 57.56
CA ALA A 23 4.59 14.68 56.69
C ALA A 23 3.64 15.90 56.70
N VAL A 24 3.29 16.37 55.51
CA VAL A 24 2.05 17.09 55.25
C VAL A 24 1.32 16.26 54.20
N GLY A 25 0.13 15.76 54.56
CA GLY A 25 -0.62 14.78 53.80
C GLY A 25 -0.96 15.24 52.39
N GLY A 26 -0.27 14.65 51.40
CA GLY A 26 -0.76 14.54 50.04
C GLY A 26 -1.60 13.28 49.94
N VAL A 27 -2.81 13.40 49.43
CA VAL A 27 -3.62 12.25 49.02
C VAL A 27 -2.84 11.54 47.92
N ASP A 28 -2.23 10.41 48.26
CA ASP A 28 -1.64 9.49 47.29
C ASP A 28 -2.76 8.96 46.39
N VAL A 29 -2.95 9.63 45.25
CA VAL A 29 -3.66 9.03 44.12
C VAL A 29 -2.76 7.91 43.63
N PRO A 30 -3.21 6.63 43.64
CA PRO A 30 -2.41 5.55 43.08
C PRO A 30 -2.28 5.82 41.58
N ALA A 31 -1.11 6.31 41.17
CA ALA A 31 -0.73 6.41 39.79
C ALA A 31 -0.45 5.00 39.28
N ALA A 32 -1.52 4.27 38.96
CA ALA A 32 -1.45 3.19 37.99
C ALA A 32 -1.22 3.84 36.61
N VAL A 33 0.01 4.32 36.36
CA VAL A 33 0.43 4.84 35.06
C VAL A 33 0.53 3.64 34.13
N GLY A 34 -0.61 3.22 33.58
CA GLY A 34 -0.59 2.56 32.28
C GLY A 34 0.21 3.46 31.35
N ARG A 35 1.24 2.91 30.67
CA ARG A 35 2.12 3.65 29.76
C ARG A 35 1.31 4.68 28.97
N ALA A 36 1.69 5.95 29.08
CA ALA A 36 1.05 7.04 28.35
C ALA A 36 1.00 6.69 26.86
N ARG A 37 -0.19 6.74 26.26
CA ARG A 37 -0.37 6.53 24.82
C ARG A 37 0.16 7.74 24.06
N THR A 38 0.98 7.50 23.05
CA THR A 38 1.52 8.52 22.16
C THR A 38 0.91 8.38 20.78
N PRO A 39 0.87 9.46 19.97
CA PRO A 39 0.53 9.33 18.57
C PRO A 39 1.56 8.43 17.87
N VAL A 40 1.08 7.57 16.99
CA VAL A 40 1.90 6.76 16.08
C VAL A 40 1.33 6.97 14.68
N SER A 41 2.13 7.55 13.78
CA SER A 41 1.74 7.79 12.38
C SER A 41 1.86 6.51 11.55
N MET A 42 0.89 6.27 10.67
CA MET A 42 0.78 5.04 9.90
C MET A 42 0.44 5.33 8.45
N SER A 43 1.13 4.64 7.54
CA SER A 43 0.66 4.39 6.18
C SER A 43 -0.06 3.04 6.16
N MET A 44 -1.37 3.07 5.90
CA MET A 44 -2.26 1.92 6.12
C MET A 44 -2.73 1.23 4.85
N HIS A 45 -2.55 1.86 3.69
CA HIS A 45 -2.90 1.32 2.38
C HIS A 45 -1.68 1.53 1.49
N THR A 46 -0.84 0.51 1.33
CA THR A 46 0.45 0.65 0.65
C THR A 46 0.80 -0.63 -0.08
N HIS A 47 1.10 -0.46 -1.36
CA HIS A 47 1.43 -1.55 -2.26
C HIS A 47 2.94 -1.57 -2.52
N SER A 48 3.47 -2.77 -2.68
CA SER A 48 4.90 -3.03 -2.81
C SER A 48 5.18 -3.95 -4.00
N SER A 49 6.39 -4.52 -4.05
CA SER A 49 6.80 -5.43 -5.11
C SER A 49 6.08 -6.79 -5.09
N PHE A 50 5.16 -7.01 -4.16
CA PHE A 50 4.33 -8.22 -4.05
C PHE A 50 2.96 -8.07 -4.70
N SER A 51 2.41 -6.86 -4.70
CA SER A 51 1.22 -6.48 -5.46
C SER A 51 1.58 -5.93 -6.83
N GLU A 52 2.54 -5.01 -6.88
CA GLU A 52 2.72 -4.18 -8.06
C GLU A 52 3.82 -4.66 -8.97
N GLY A 53 3.42 -5.10 -10.16
CA GLY A 53 4.24 -4.80 -11.33
C GLY A 53 3.97 -3.40 -11.91
N GLY A 54 2.72 -2.97 -11.97
CA GLY A 54 2.26 -1.65 -12.41
C GLY A 54 3.07 -0.90 -13.49
N SER A 55 2.83 -1.18 -14.78
CA SER A 55 3.14 -0.30 -15.92
C SER A 55 2.37 1.03 -15.90
N TRP A 56 1.38 1.15 -15.01
CA TRP A 56 0.49 2.31 -14.85
C TRP A 56 0.94 3.31 -13.77
N ALA A 57 1.92 2.95 -12.94
CA ALA A 57 2.49 3.89 -11.99
C ALA A 57 3.15 5.06 -12.75
N ASP A 58 2.91 6.31 -12.32
CA ASP A 58 3.49 7.49 -12.94
C ASP A 58 5.02 7.36 -13.09
N GLY A 59 5.50 7.38 -14.33
CA GLY A 59 6.93 7.21 -14.65
C GLY A 59 7.39 5.76 -14.72
N GLY A 60 6.48 4.79 -14.86
CA GLY A 60 6.72 3.36 -15.07
C GLY A 60 7.21 2.62 -13.82
N GLY A 61 6.96 1.30 -13.80
CA GLY A 61 7.39 0.37 -12.75
C GLY A 61 6.67 0.55 -11.40
N GLY A 62 6.11 -0.53 -10.86
CA GLY A 62 5.49 -0.56 -9.53
C GLY A 62 6.46 -0.28 -8.39
N ALA A 63 5.94 0.05 -7.22
CA ALA A 63 6.73 0.34 -6.03
C ALA A 63 7.54 -0.87 -5.57
N SER A 64 8.74 -0.63 -5.05
CA SER A 64 9.45 -1.58 -4.18
C SER A 64 9.19 -1.26 -2.71
N MET A 65 9.31 -2.25 -1.83
CA MET A 65 9.28 -2.01 -0.38
C MET A 65 10.34 -0.99 0.03
N LEU A 66 11.53 -1.06 -0.58
CA LEU A 66 12.59 -0.08 -0.39
C LEU A 66 12.14 1.34 -0.73
N SER A 67 11.49 1.56 -1.88
CA SER A 67 11.00 2.89 -2.25
C SER A 67 9.93 3.41 -1.30
N GLN A 68 9.03 2.54 -0.83
CA GLN A 68 7.99 2.91 0.13
C GLN A 68 8.58 3.30 1.50
N LEU A 69 9.59 2.56 1.98
CA LEU A 69 10.29 2.91 3.21
C LEU A 69 11.06 4.22 3.11
N GLU A 70 11.61 4.53 1.94
CA GLU A 70 12.25 5.81 1.69
C GLU A 70 11.24 6.97 1.73
N GLN A 71 10.03 6.80 1.20
CA GLN A 71 8.97 7.80 1.35
C GLN A 71 8.53 7.95 2.80
N ALA A 72 8.26 6.84 3.49
CA ALA A 72 7.87 6.83 4.90
C ALA A 72 8.91 7.55 5.80
N LYS A 73 10.21 7.35 5.52
CA LYS A 73 11.29 8.07 6.21
C LYS A 73 11.21 9.58 5.98
N ARG A 74 10.93 10.02 4.76
CA ARG A 74 10.85 11.45 4.39
C ARG A 74 9.63 12.15 4.96
N THR A 75 8.52 11.42 5.14
CA THR A 75 7.27 11.98 5.69
C THR A 75 7.15 11.81 7.21
N GLY A 76 8.11 11.16 7.86
CA GLY A 76 8.06 10.92 9.31
C GLY A 76 6.98 9.89 9.71
N THR A 77 6.69 8.94 8.81
CA THR A 77 5.77 7.84 9.07
C THR A 77 6.44 6.81 9.98
N ASP A 78 5.80 6.48 11.12
CA ASP A 78 6.34 5.52 12.09
C ASP A 78 6.11 4.07 11.69
N VAL A 79 5.01 3.79 11.00
CA VAL A 79 4.56 2.43 10.65
C VAL A 79 4.09 2.36 9.20
N VAL A 80 4.54 1.34 8.48
CA VAL A 80 4.00 0.97 7.16
C VAL A 80 3.31 -0.39 7.27
N TRP A 81 2.03 -0.42 6.92
CA TRP A 81 1.28 -1.66 6.68
C TRP A 81 1.39 -2.01 5.20
N TRP A 82 1.95 -3.18 4.90
CA TRP A 82 1.97 -3.71 3.56
C TRP A 82 0.61 -4.34 3.27
N THR A 83 -0.19 -3.71 2.44
CA THR A 83 -1.53 -4.16 2.05
C THR A 83 -1.57 -4.49 0.57
N ASP A 84 -0.58 -5.28 0.13
CA ASP A 84 -0.50 -5.74 -1.25
C ASP A 84 -1.78 -6.51 -1.67
N HIS A 85 -2.16 -6.41 -2.95
CA HIS A 85 -3.28 -7.18 -3.51
C HIS A 85 -3.08 -8.69 -3.30
N ASP A 86 -3.96 -9.31 -2.52
CA ASP A 86 -3.88 -10.71 -2.11
C ASP A 86 -3.78 -11.69 -3.30
N TRP A 87 -4.66 -11.53 -4.28
CA TRP A 87 -4.69 -12.35 -5.49
C TRP A 87 -3.40 -12.24 -6.31
N ARG A 88 -2.70 -11.10 -6.25
CA ARG A 88 -1.40 -10.91 -6.91
C ARG A 88 -0.25 -11.54 -6.13
N MET A 89 -0.30 -11.47 -4.81
CA MET A 89 0.65 -12.17 -3.95
C MET A 89 0.62 -13.68 -4.21
N GLU A 90 -0.59 -14.22 -4.40
CA GLU A 90 -0.85 -15.61 -4.74
C GLU A 90 -0.54 -15.94 -6.20
N ALA A 91 -0.51 -14.95 -7.09
CA ALA A 91 -0.56 -15.16 -8.53
C ALA A 91 -1.81 -15.98 -8.95
N TYR A 92 -2.94 -15.70 -8.31
CA TYR A 92 -4.21 -16.39 -8.53
C TYR A 92 -4.77 -16.10 -9.92
N GLY A 93 -4.94 -17.16 -10.71
CA GLY A 93 -5.39 -17.10 -12.11
C GLY A 93 -4.39 -16.44 -13.08
N TYR A 94 -3.11 -16.37 -12.71
CA TYR A 94 -2.06 -15.81 -13.56
C TYR A 94 -1.75 -16.72 -14.76
N TYR A 95 -1.15 -16.14 -15.80
CA TYR A 95 -0.64 -16.91 -16.93
C TYR A 95 0.47 -17.87 -16.48
N ASP A 96 0.30 -19.14 -16.84
CA ASP A 96 1.38 -20.13 -16.87
C ASP A 96 2.08 -20.13 -18.23
N SER A 97 1.37 -19.76 -19.30
CA SER A 97 1.92 -19.58 -20.64
C SER A 97 1.17 -18.53 -21.46
N ILE A 98 1.89 -17.93 -22.41
CA ILE A 98 1.43 -16.96 -23.42
C ILE A 98 1.91 -17.48 -24.77
N ARG A 99 1.01 -17.53 -25.76
CA ARG A 99 1.20 -18.28 -27.02
C ARG A 99 1.45 -17.39 -28.23
N PHE A 100 1.12 -16.11 -28.19
CA PHE A 100 1.24 -15.23 -29.36
C PHE A 100 0.33 -15.65 -30.53
N ASP A 101 -0.90 -16.09 -30.22
CA ASP A 101 -1.89 -16.55 -31.21
C ASP A 101 -2.68 -15.42 -31.90
N GLY A 102 -2.54 -14.17 -31.43
CA GLY A 102 -3.25 -13.02 -31.98
C GLY A 102 -3.12 -11.78 -31.12
N THR A 103 -3.78 -10.70 -31.55
CA THR A 103 -3.74 -9.40 -30.84
C THR A 103 -4.34 -9.49 -29.45
N ASP A 104 -5.49 -10.17 -29.33
CA ASP A 104 -6.14 -10.46 -28.05
C ASP A 104 -5.89 -11.92 -27.70
N GLU A 105 -5.08 -12.15 -26.68
CA GLU A 105 -4.91 -13.46 -26.06
C GLU A 105 -5.91 -13.64 -24.92
N SER A 106 -6.16 -14.90 -24.55
CA SER A 106 -7.02 -15.27 -23.43
C SER A 106 -6.77 -14.38 -22.20
N GLN A 107 -7.79 -14.16 -21.37
CA GLN A 107 -7.67 -13.34 -20.14
C GLN A 107 -7.31 -11.85 -20.39
N GLN A 108 -7.71 -11.31 -21.54
CA GLN A 108 -7.64 -9.87 -21.90
C GLN A 108 -6.22 -9.30 -22.04
N LEU A 109 -5.25 -10.13 -22.44
CA LEU A 109 -3.92 -9.63 -22.83
C LEU A 109 -3.97 -9.15 -24.28
N ALA A 110 -3.67 -7.87 -24.49
CA ALA A 110 -3.54 -7.25 -25.80
C ALA A 110 -2.07 -6.93 -26.12
N TRP A 111 -1.70 -6.96 -27.40
CA TRP A 111 -0.35 -6.57 -27.84
C TRP A 111 -0.33 -5.18 -28.47
N ILE A 112 0.38 -4.25 -27.83
CA ILE A 112 0.45 -2.84 -28.23
C ILE A 112 1.82 -2.54 -28.88
N PRO A 113 1.85 -2.07 -30.14
CA PRO A 113 3.10 -1.70 -30.78
C PRO A 113 3.70 -0.42 -30.16
N GLN A 114 5.01 -0.41 -29.93
CA GLN A 114 5.78 0.76 -29.47
C GLN A 114 7.08 0.89 -30.26
N ASN A 115 7.45 2.11 -30.64
CA ASN A 115 8.71 2.39 -31.33
C ASN A 115 9.51 3.44 -30.56
N GLU A 116 10.81 3.21 -30.40
CA GLU A 116 11.70 4.08 -29.63
C GLU A 116 13.01 4.33 -30.39
N GLY A 117 13.48 5.57 -30.39
CA GLY A 117 14.74 5.94 -31.06
C GLY A 117 14.66 5.89 -32.59
N PRO A 118 15.82 5.86 -33.28
CA PRO A 118 15.90 6.00 -34.74
C PRO A 118 15.56 4.70 -35.49
N VAL A 119 14.28 4.36 -35.56
CA VAL A 119 13.76 3.18 -36.28
C VAL A 119 12.78 3.56 -37.37
N THR A 120 12.79 2.79 -38.47
CA THR A 120 11.86 2.87 -39.60
C THR A 120 11.45 1.46 -40.02
N GLY A 121 10.43 1.32 -40.88
CA GLY A 121 9.97 0.00 -41.33
C GLY A 121 9.54 -0.90 -40.17
N ALA A 122 9.05 -0.31 -39.08
CA ALA A 122 8.55 -1.03 -37.92
C ALA A 122 7.29 -1.81 -38.29
N GLY A 123 7.25 -3.09 -37.96
CA GLY A 123 6.10 -3.96 -38.25
C GLY A 123 6.01 -5.13 -37.29
N HIS A 124 4.80 -5.67 -37.17
CA HIS A 124 4.53 -6.89 -36.43
C HIS A 124 3.46 -7.71 -37.16
N ALA A 125 3.49 -9.03 -36.98
CA ALA A 125 2.47 -9.93 -37.48
C ALA A 125 2.41 -11.21 -36.62
N PHE A 126 1.21 -11.75 -36.44
CA PHE A 126 1.02 -13.10 -35.90
C PHE A 126 0.96 -14.08 -37.07
N VAL A 127 1.97 -14.94 -37.19
CA VAL A 127 2.17 -15.79 -38.38
C VAL A 127 1.97 -17.26 -38.04
N ASP A 128 1.33 -17.99 -38.94
CA ASP A 128 1.10 -19.43 -38.75
C ASP A 128 2.40 -20.25 -38.88
N GLU A 129 3.35 -19.76 -39.69
CA GLU A 129 4.66 -20.36 -39.87
C GLU A 129 5.78 -19.31 -40.01
N PRO A 130 6.97 -19.57 -39.47
CA PRO A 130 7.28 -20.68 -38.56
C PRO A 130 6.67 -20.46 -37.15
N HIS A 131 6.26 -21.53 -36.47
CA HIS A 131 5.93 -21.54 -35.03
C HIS A 131 6.88 -22.45 -34.23
N SER A 132 6.87 -22.35 -32.90
CA SER A 132 7.74 -23.13 -32.02
C SER A 132 7.49 -24.63 -32.18
N PRO A 133 8.53 -25.50 -32.24
CA PRO A 133 8.36 -26.94 -32.48
C PRO A 133 7.52 -27.68 -31.43
N GLY A 134 7.28 -27.07 -30.27
CA GLY A 134 6.54 -27.66 -29.16
C GLY A 134 5.14 -27.10 -28.93
N GLU A 135 4.69 -26.12 -29.73
CA GLU A 135 3.40 -25.45 -29.53
C GLU A 135 2.66 -25.30 -30.87
N PRO A 136 1.49 -25.92 -31.08
CA PRO A 136 0.68 -25.62 -32.25
C PRO A 136 0.08 -24.22 -32.08
N GLY A 137 0.10 -23.39 -33.14
CA GLY A 137 -0.46 -22.05 -33.07
C GLY A 137 0.25 -21.07 -34.00
N LYS A 138 0.27 -19.81 -33.60
CA LYS A 138 1.01 -18.75 -34.31
C LYS A 138 2.22 -18.30 -33.49
N ALA A 139 3.09 -17.53 -34.14
CA ALA A 139 4.17 -16.82 -33.47
C ALA A 139 4.10 -15.32 -33.76
N LEU A 140 4.55 -14.50 -32.81
CA LEU A 140 4.70 -13.07 -33.00
C LEU A 140 6.00 -12.78 -33.76
N ARG A 141 5.89 -12.36 -35.03
CA ARG A 141 7.01 -11.80 -35.80
C ARG A 141 7.09 -10.29 -35.59
N VAL A 142 8.28 -9.77 -35.31
CA VAL A 142 8.56 -8.33 -35.20
C VAL A 142 9.72 -7.95 -36.12
N THR A 143 9.59 -6.82 -36.81
CA THR A 143 10.59 -6.29 -37.75
C THR A 143 10.84 -4.81 -37.48
N GLY A 144 12.09 -4.36 -37.65
CA GLY A 144 12.45 -2.95 -37.58
C GLY A 144 13.78 -2.69 -38.29
N THR A 145 13.89 -1.54 -38.94
CA THR A 145 15.10 -1.11 -39.67
C THR A 145 15.68 0.15 -39.03
N GLY A 146 16.93 0.08 -38.62
CA GLY A 146 17.65 1.25 -38.10
C GLY A 146 17.79 2.31 -39.19
N THR A 147 17.83 3.59 -38.82
CA THR A 147 18.22 4.64 -39.77
C THR A 147 19.74 4.63 -39.99
N SER A 148 20.28 5.68 -40.63
CA SER A 148 21.72 5.91 -40.71
C SER A 148 22.39 6.16 -39.35
N ALA A 149 21.60 6.34 -38.28
CA ALA A 149 22.11 6.57 -36.94
C ALA A 149 22.88 5.35 -36.40
N THR A 150 23.95 5.64 -35.66
CA THR A 150 24.72 4.65 -34.89
C THR A 150 24.06 4.30 -33.56
N GLU A 151 23.05 5.06 -33.17
CA GLU A 151 22.17 4.78 -32.04
C GLU A 151 21.17 3.67 -32.39
N TRP A 152 20.81 2.86 -31.38
CA TRP A 152 19.84 1.79 -31.54
C TRP A 152 18.41 2.31 -31.60
N GLY A 153 17.72 2.08 -32.72
CA GLY A 153 16.27 2.14 -32.82
C GLY A 153 15.63 0.82 -32.38
N ARG A 154 14.42 0.87 -31.81
CA ARG A 154 13.71 -0.28 -31.25
C ARG A 154 12.27 -0.33 -31.72
N THR A 155 11.80 -1.53 -32.06
CA THR A 155 10.40 -1.83 -32.32
C THR A 155 9.95 -2.92 -31.36
N TRP A 156 8.88 -2.66 -30.63
CA TRP A 156 8.37 -3.47 -29.54
C TRP A 156 6.91 -3.85 -29.75
N MET A 157 6.54 -4.99 -29.20
CA MET A 157 5.20 -5.31 -28.75
C MET A 157 5.19 -5.35 -27.23
N PHE A 158 4.37 -4.49 -26.64
CA PHE A 158 4.10 -4.45 -25.21
C PHE A 158 2.85 -5.29 -24.93
N GLY A 159 2.97 -6.26 -24.02
CA GLY A 159 1.80 -6.98 -23.53
C GLY A 159 1.05 -6.12 -22.53
N ASP A 160 -0.16 -5.69 -22.87
CA ASP A 160 -1.05 -4.92 -22.01
C ASP A 160 -2.24 -5.80 -21.62
N GLY A 161 -2.30 -6.20 -20.34
CA GLY A 161 -3.48 -6.86 -19.81
C GLY A 161 -4.14 -5.94 -18.79
N GLY A 162 -5.47 -5.78 -18.84
CA GLY A 162 -6.19 -4.89 -17.92
C GLY A 162 -5.79 -5.06 -16.46
N ASN A 163 -5.83 -6.31 -15.96
CA ASN A 163 -5.34 -6.66 -14.63
C ASN A 163 -3.87 -7.14 -14.62
N SER A 164 -3.26 -7.26 -15.81
CA SER A 164 -1.86 -7.67 -16.02
C SER A 164 -1.52 -8.96 -15.26
N PHE A 165 -2.22 -10.07 -15.55
CA PHE A 165 -2.12 -11.42 -14.92
C PHE A 165 -0.75 -12.14 -15.09
N TYR A 166 0.33 -11.39 -15.23
CA TYR A 166 1.73 -11.83 -15.15
C TYR A 166 2.54 -10.97 -14.17
N THR A 167 1.99 -9.87 -13.65
CA THR A 167 2.68 -8.88 -12.81
C THR A 167 2.65 -9.25 -11.33
N THR A 168 3.79 -9.63 -10.76
CA THR A 168 3.93 -9.98 -9.33
C THR A 168 5.42 -10.00 -8.98
N ASN A 169 5.74 -10.31 -7.72
CA ASN A 169 7.11 -10.48 -7.25
C ASN A 169 7.88 -11.55 -8.06
N LEU A 170 9.13 -11.24 -8.43
CA LEU A 170 9.97 -12.10 -9.28
C LEU A 170 10.74 -13.19 -8.52
N THR A 171 10.62 -13.27 -7.19
CA THR A 171 11.59 -14.01 -6.37
C THR A 171 11.57 -15.53 -6.57
N ASP A 172 10.46 -16.09 -7.04
CA ASP A 172 10.31 -17.48 -7.45
C ASP A 172 10.03 -17.69 -8.94
N THR A 173 9.96 -16.61 -9.71
CA THR A 173 9.56 -16.69 -11.12
C THR A 173 10.78 -16.97 -12.01
N THR A 174 10.70 -18.03 -12.80
CA THR A 174 11.57 -18.24 -13.97
C THR A 174 10.71 -18.15 -15.22
N LEU A 175 11.21 -17.46 -16.25
CA LEU A 175 10.53 -17.38 -17.54
C LEU A 175 11.33 -18.17 -18.58
N THR A 176 10.62 -18.78 -19.52
CA THR A 176 11.22 -19.33 -20.73
C THR A 176 10.43 -18.91 -21.94
N ILE A 177 11.07 -18.56 -23.04
CA ILE A 177 10.42 -18.15 -24.27
C ILE A 177 11.19 -18.72 -25.45
N ASP A 178 10.48 -19.20 -26.45
CA ASP A 178 11.05 -19.68 -27.68
C ASP A 178 11.20 -18.50 -28.65
N VAL A 179 12.37 -18.40 -29.27
CA VAL A 179 12.70 -17.30 -30.18
C VAL A 179 13.37 -17.85 -31.44
N LEU A 180 13.07 -17.22 -32.58
CA LEU A 180 13.70 -17.53 -33.86
C LEU A 180 14.29 -16.25 -34.47
N ALA A 181 15.61 -16.23 -34.61
CA ALA A 181 16.31 -15.15 -35.27
C ALA A 181 16.26 -15.30 -36.80
N GLU A 182 15.49 -14.46 -37.49
CA GLU A 182 15.42 -14.48 -38.95
C GLU A 182 16.44 -13.51 -39.58
N ARG A 183 16.62 -12.34 -38.98
CA ARG A 183 17.63 -11.35 -39.38
C ARG A 183 18.28 -10.73 -38.15
N THR A 184 19.49 -11.18 -37.86
CA THR A 184 20.35 -10.66 -36.79
C THR A 184 21.77 -10.48 -37.29
N GLY A 185 22.52 -9.60 -36.64
CA GLY A 185 23.92 -9.33 -36.95
C GLY A 185 24.53 -8.34 -35.95
N PRO A 186 25.72 -7.80 -36.24
CA PRO A 186 26.38 -6.83 -35.35
C PRO A 186 25.53 -5.58 -35.02
N ASP A 187 24.59 -5.23 -35.91
CA ASP A 187 23.72 -4.06 -35.82
C ASP A 187 22.21 -4.42 -35.82
N ALA A 188 21.87 -5.68 -35.53
CA ALA A 188 20.49 -6.18 -35.50
C ALA A 188 20.32 -7.29 -34.47
N GLU A 189 19.44 -7.12 -33.48
CA GLU A 189 19.22 -8.08 -32.39
C GLU A 189 17.72 -8.26 -32.08
N LEU A 190 17.33 -9.46 -31.65
CA LEU A 190 16.04 -9.67 -30.97
C LEU A 190 16.21 -9.32 -29.50
N VAL A 191 15.15 -8.81 -28.87
CA VAL A 191 15.17 -8.41 -27.47
C VAL A 191 13.89 -8.83 -26.77
N VAL A 192 14.04 -9.48 -25.62
CA VAL A 192 13.00 -9.63 -24.60
C VAL A 192 13.36 -8.73 -23.44
N GLN A 193 12.46 -7.83 -23.06
CA GLN A 193 12.69 -6.89 -21.98
C GLN A 193 11.71 -7.11 -20.83
N LEU A 194 12.26 -7.12 -19.62
CA LEU A 194 11.54 -7.12 -18.36
C LEU A 194 11.83 -5.81 -17.63
N GLU A 195 10.80 -5.03 -17.36
CA GLU A 195 10.91 -3.94 -16.40
C GLU A 195 10.61 -4.45 -14.99
N THR A 196 11.29 -3.90 -14.00
CA THR A 196 11.11 -4.27 -12.59
C THR A 196 10.49 -3.15 -11.76
N SER A 197 10.42 -3.32 -10.44
CA SER A 197 9.95 -2.27 -9.55
C SER A 197 10.92 -1.08 -9.46
N TYR A 198 10.36 0.09 -9.18
CA TYR A 198 11.10 1.32 -8.95
C TYR A 198 11.96 1.27 -7.69
N ARG A 199 13.15 1.86 -7.79
CA ARG A 199 14.07 2.00 -6.66
C ARG A 199 14.45 3.47 -6.43
N PRO A 200 14.66 3.89 -5.16
CA PRO A 200 15.33 5.14 -4.88
C PRO A 200 16.79 5.10 -5.37
N ALA A 201 17.43 6.27 -5.44
CA ALA A 201 18.84 6.38 -5.80
C ALA A 201 19.69 5.63 -4.77
N ILE A 202 20.61 4.78 -5.23
CA ILE A 202 21.42 3.91 -4.37
C ILE A 202 22.77 3.62 -5.03
N ALA A 203 23.83 3.55 -4.21
CA ALA A 203 25.20 3.25 -4.64
C ALA A 203 25.68 4.08 -5.85
N GLY A 204 25.35 5.37 -5.87
CA GLY A 204 25.72 6.31 -6.93
C GLY A 204 24.83 6.25 -8.17
N ARG A 205 23.94 5.27 -8.29
CA ARG A 205 22.99 5.16 -9.41
C ARG A 205 21.74 6.00 -9.16
N PRO A 206 21.12 6.55 -10.21
CA PRO A 206 19.91 7.35 -10.09
C PRO A 206 18.73 6.49 -9.63
N ALA A 207 17.73 7.17 -9.07
CA ALA A 207 16.45 6.54 -8.82
C ALA A 207 15.78 6.19 -10.16
N GLY A 208 15.09 5.05 -10.23
CA GLY A 208 14.46 4.64 -11.48
C GLY A 208 14.02 3.20 -11.49
N VAL A 209 13.48 2.81 -12.65
CA VAL A 209 13.08 1.45 -12.97
C VAL A 209 14.28 0.69 -13.48
N TYR A 210 14.60 -0.42 -12.84
CA TYR A 210 15.65 -1.32 -13.28
C TYR A 210 15.10 -2.26 -14.36
N VAL A 211 15.85 -2.45 -15.43
CA VAL A 211 15.42 -3.19 -16.62
C VAL A 211 16.37 -4.33 -16.89
N LEU A 212 15.82 -5.51 -17.20
CA LEU A 212 16.60 -6.63 -17.73
C LEU A 212 16.27 -6.82 -19.20
N GLU A 213 17.30 -6.85 -20.06
CA GLU A 213 17.17 -7.21 -21.47
C GLU A 213 17.87 -8.53 -21.75
N TYR A 214 17.16 -9.42 -22.45
CA TYR A 214 17.68 -10.69 -22.94
C TYR A 214 17.73 -10.61 -24.45
N ARG A 215 18.93 -10.55 -24.99
CA ARG A 215 19.17 -10.28 -26.40
C ARG A 215 19.64 -11.52 -27.13
N VAL A 216 19.14 -11.71 -28.35
CA VAL A 216 19.67 -12.70 -29.29
C VAL A 216 20.48 -11.94 -30.33
N GLY A 217 21.80 -12.08 -30.22
CA GLY A 217 22.78 -11.34 -31.02
C GLY A 217 23.90 -12.23 -31.53
N THR A 218 25.07 -11.66 -31.82
CA THR A 218 26.20 -12.40 -32.41
C THR A 218 27.09 -13.08 -31.37
N GLN A 219 27.25 -12.48 -30.19
CA GLN A 219 28.19 -12.95 -29.18
C GLN A 219 27.56 -12.98 -27.78
N ALA A 220 27.81 -14.05 -27.03
CA ALA A 220 27.41 -14.15 -25.64
C ALA A 220 28.07 -13.06 -24.79
N SER A 221 27.28 -12.32 -24.00
CA SER A 221 27.80 -11.31 -23.09
C SER A 221 26.84 -11.06 -21.93
N ARG A 222 27.37 -10.43 -20.88
CA ARG A 222 26.60 -9.93 -19.75
C ARG A 222 27.17 -8.59 -19.34
N THR A 223 26.43 -7.53 -19.58
CA THR A 223 26.89 -6.15 -19.37
C THR A 223 25.79 -5.32 -18.71
N VAL A 224 26.17 -4.17 -18.16
CA VAL A 224 25.23 -3.12 -17.80
C VAL A 224 25.35 -2.03 -18.87
N GLU A 225 24.22 -1.61 -19.44
CA GLU A 225 24.13 -0.47 -20.34
C GLU A 225 23.48 0.70 -19.59
N GLY A 226 24.13 1.87 -19.63
CA GLY A 226 23.80 2.95 -18.70
C GLY A 226 24.02 2.50 -17.25
N GLU A 227 23.09 2.83 -16.36
CA GLU A 227 23.19 2.50 -14.93
C GLU A 227 22.13 1.50 -14.47
N LEU A 228 20.98 1.45 -15.15
CA LEU A 228 19.77 0.73 -14.72
C LEU A 228 19.36 -0.43 -15.64
N THR A 229 20.09 -0.67 -16.74
CA THR A 229 19.76 -1.74 -17.70
C THR A 229 20.80 -2.86 -17.68
N GLY A 230 20.41 -4.02 -17.16
CA GLY A 230 21.21 -5.23 -17.18
C GLY A 230 20.93 -6.04 -18.45
N VAL A 231 21.97 -6.37 -19.22
CA VAL A 231 21.84 -7.03 -20.52
C VAL A 231 22.47 -8.41 -20.48
N VAL A 232 21.70 -9.41 -20.87
CA VAL A 232 22.16 -10.78 -21.13
C VAL A 232 22.04 -11.04 -22.63
N THR A 233 23.17 -11.08 -23.34
CA THR A 233 23.17 -11.49 -24.75
C THR A 233 23.51 -12.96 -24.87
N VAL A 234 22.75 -13.68 -25.69
CA VAL A 234 23.04 -15.03 -26.14
C VAL A 234 23.25 -15.02 -27.66
N PRO A 235 24.13 -15.89 -28.20
CA PRO A 235 24.30 -16.00 -29.64
C PRO A 235 23.03 -16.58 -30.28
N ALA A 236 22.68 -16.06 -31.46
CA ALA A 236 21.66 -16.63 -32.32
C ALA A 236 22.06 -18.03 -32.78
N THR A 237 21.09 -18.94 -32.84
CA THR A 237 21.23 -20.26 -33.48
C THR A 237 20.53 -20.26 -34.83
N SER A 238 20.76 -21.30 -35.65
CA SER A 238 20.16 -21.42 -36.99
C SER A 238 18.68 -21.81 -36.98
N GLY A 239 18.05 -21.93 -35.81
CA GLY A 239 16.66 -22.35 -35.67
C GLY A 239 16.06 -21.81 -34.38
N TRP A 240 14.91 -22.37 -33.99
CA TRP A 240 14.28 -22.04 -32.72
C TRP A 240 15.22 -22.34 -31.55
N GLN A 241 15.33 -21.39 -30.63
CA GLN A 241 16.04 -21.56 -29.36
C GLN A 241 15.18 -21.08 -28.20
N THR A 242 15.31 -21.74 -27.06
CA THR A 242 14.62 -21.32 -25.84
C THR A 242 15.54 -20.42 -25.01
N LEU A 243 15.09 -19.19 -24.74
CA LEU A 243 15.72 -18.31 -23.76
C LEU A 243 15.26 -18.71 -22.36
N LYS A 244 16.22 -18.86 -21.43
CA LYS A 244 15.93 -19.09 -20.02
C LYS A 244 16.26 -17.85 -19.19
N ILE A 245 15.22 -17.20 -18.72
CA ILE A 245 15.25 -15.90 -18.04
C ILE A 245 15.15 -16.17 -16.53
N ARG A 246 16.13 -15.69 -15.76
CA ARG A 246 16.22 -15.92 -14.31
C ARG A 246 16.39 -14.58 -13.59
N PRO A 247 15.32 -13.77 -13.50
CA PRO A 247 15.42 -12.36 -13.14
C PRO A 247 16.13 -12.13 -11.80
N ARG A 248 15.77 -12.85 -10.75
CA ARG A 248 16.43 -12.75 -9.43
C ARG A 248 17.94 -13.01 -9.49
N LYS A 249 18.37 -14.00 -10.28
CA LYS A 249 19.81 -14.31 -10.42
C LYS A 249 20.53 -13.19 -11.17
N ASP A 250 19.90 -12.67 -12.21
CA ASP A 250 20.49 -11.66 -13.07
C ASP A 250 20.53 -10.28 -12.39
N ILE A 251 19.49 -9.90 -11.63
CA ILE A 251 19.48 -8.68 -10.80
C ILE A 251 20.63 -8.71 -9.78
N ARG A 252 20.80 -9.81 -9.03
CA ARG A 252 21.91 -9.94 -8.07
C ARG A 252 23.28 -9.85 -8.73
N ARG A 253 23.40 -10.26 -9.99
CA ARG A 253 24.66 -10.24 -10.73
C ARG A 253 24.99 -8.83 -11.20
N PHE A 254 24.01 -8.12 -11.77
CA PHE A 254 24.23 -6.77 -12.31
C PHE A 254 24.32 -5.72 -11.20
N TRP A 255 23.49 -5.87 -10.15
CA TRP A 255 23.42 -4.93 -9.05
C TRP A 255 23.43 -5.69 -7.72
N PRO A 256 24.62 -6.13 -7.26
CA PRO A 256 24.75 -6.95 -6.06
C PRO A 256 24.34 -6.23 -4.76
N ASP A 257 24.31 -4.90 -4.79
CA ASP A 257 23.84 -4.08 -3.67
C ASP A 257 22.31 -3.94 -3.61
N LEU A 258 21.58 -4.33 -4.67
CA LEU A 258 20.13 -4.39 -4.62
C LEU A 258 19.62 -5.63 -3.88
N VAL A 259 18.50 -5.44 -3.19
CA VAL A 259 17.69 -6.54 -2.68
C VAL A 259 16.84 -7.10 -3.82
N ALA A 260 17.38 -8.08 -4.53
CA ALA A 260 16.71 -8.68 -5.70
C ALA A 260 15.34 -9.31 -5.36
N GLU A 261 15.12 -9.66 -4.08
CA GLU A 261 13.83 -10.16 -3.59
C GLU A 261 12.70 -9.11 -3.66
N ASP A 262 13.07 -7.83 -3.66
CA ASP A 262 12.14 -6.71 -3.66
C ASP A 262 11.84 -6.21 -5.10
N SER A 263 11.97 -7.10 -6.08
CA SER A 263 11.75 -6.81 -7.49
C SER A 263 10.49 -7.50 -7.99
N ALA A 264 9.57 -6.71 -8.54
CA ALA A 264 8.40 -7.22 -9.26
C ALA A 264 8.65 -7.32 -10.76
N LEU A 265 7.80 -8.06 -11.47
CA LEU A 265 7.69 -8.00 -12.92
C LEU A 265 6.69 -6.91 -13.28
N ALA A 266 7.17 -5.79 -13.79
CA ALA A 266 6.35 -4.64 -14.11
C ALA A 266 5.75 -4.67 -15.50
N ARG A 267 6.60 -4.99 -16.47
CA ARG A 267 6.25 -4.94 -17.89
C ARG A 267 7.07 -5.97 -18.66
N LEU A 268 6.45 -6.56 -19.67
CA LEU A 268 7.06 -7.43 -20.65
C LEU A 268 6.99 -6.79 -22.03
N ARG A 269 8.13 -6.74 -22.72
CA ARG A 269 8.21 -6.30 -24.13
C ARG A 269 8.98 -7.31 -24.96
N PHE A 270 8.51 -7.53 -26.17
CA PHE A 270 9.12 -8.43 -27.16
C PHE A 270 9.37 -7.63 -28.42
N GLY A 271 10.57 -7.70 -28.98
CA GLY A 271 10.86 -6.84 -30.11
C GLY A 271 12.25 -7.00 -30.69
N VAL A 272 12.60 -6.05 -31.53
CA VAL A 272 13.89 -6.01 -32.20
C VAL A 272 14.54 -4.65 -32.01
N ARG A 273 15.86 -4.62 -32.07
CA ARG A 273 16.62 -3.38 -32.16
C ARG A 273 17.58 -3.41 -33.34
N ALA A 274 17.72 -2.27 -34.01
CA ALA A 274 18.57 -2.12 -35.18
C ALA A 274 19.20 -0.73 -35.27
N ARG A 275 20.34 -0.64 -35.96
CA ARG A 275 21.06 0.62 -36.25
C ARG A 275 21.81 0.52 -37.58
N ASN A 276 22.46 1.59 -38.03
CA ASN A 276 23.32 1.59 -39.22
C ASN A 276 22.66 0.97 -40.47
N HIS A 277 21.39 1.30 -40.74
CA HIS A 277 20.58 0.74 -41.82
C HIS A 277 20.33 -0.77 -41.78
N ALA A 278 20.75 -1.47 -40.72
CA ALA A 278 20.44 -2.89 -40.58
C ALA A 278 18.94 -3.08 -40.35
N THR A 279 18.41 -4.20 -40.85
CA THR A 279 17.07 -4.68 -40.54
C THR A 279 17.16 -5.84 -39.56
N ALA A 280 16.53 -5.69 -38.40
CA ALA A 280 16.33 -6.77 -37.44
C ALA A 280 14.95 -7.38 -37.64
N GLN A 281 14.87 -8.71 -37.58
CA GLN A 281 13.63 -9.47 -37.67
C GLN A 281 13.74 -10.76 -36.89
N GLY A 282 12.68 -11.12 -36.19
CA GLY A 282 12.60 -12.42 -35.53
C GLY A 282 11.22 -12.71 -34.96
N LEU A 283 11.07 -13.92 -34.44
CA LEU A 283 9.82 -14.40 -33.86
C LEU A 283 9.95 -14.72 -32.38
N PHE A 284 8.83 -14.59 -31.69
CA PHE A 284 8.62 -14.90 -30.28
C PHE A 284 7.42 -15.84 -30.16
N ASP A 285 7.59 -16.90 -29.38
CA ASP A 285 6.55 -17.91 -29.19
C ASP A 285 6.71 -18.60 -27.81
N HIS A 286 5.62 -19.18 -27.30
CA HIS A 286 5.59 -20.08 -26.15
C HIS A 286 6.33 -19.54 -24.91
N LEU A 287 5.95 -18.33 -24.48
CA LEU A 287 6.39 -17.78 -23.20
C LEU A 287 5.75 -18.57 -22.07
N ARG A 288 6.55 -19.05 -21.13
CA ARG A 288 6.11 -19.83 -19.96
C ARG A 288 6.60 -19.20 -18.67
N PHE A 289 5.74 -19.19 -17.67
CA PHE A 289 6.02 -18.77 -16.31
C PHE A 289 6.08 -20.00 -15.42
N LYS A 290 7.22 -20.21 -14.75
CA LYS A 290 7.37 -21.28 -13.77
C LYS A 290 7.41 -20.68 -12.37
N ARG A 291 6.36 -20.94 -11.60
CA ARG A 291 6.21 -20.66 -10.16
C ARG A 291 6.06 -22.03 -9.47
N THR A 292 6.85 -22.32 -8.44
CA THR A 292 6.91 -23.68 -7.84
C THR A 292 6.61 -23.69 -6.34
N ARG A 293 5.99 -22.62 -5.86
CA ARG A 293 5.75 -22.35 -4.44
C ARG A 293 4.32 -22.65 -4.03
N ASP A 294 4.14 -22.89 -2.74
CA ASP A 294 2.86 -22.70 -2.04
C ASP A 294 2.49 -21.21 -2.09
N GLN A 295 1.50 -20.86 -2.90
CA GLN A 295 1.10 -19.49 -3.19
C GLN A 295 0.57 -18.75 -1.95
N LEU A 296 -0.12 -19.45 -1.05
CA LEU A 296 -0.72 -18.88 0.16
C LEU A 296 0.32 -18.56 1.25
N ARG A 297 1.38 -19.36 1.34
CA ARG A 297 2.36 -19.21 2.44
C ARG A 297 3.66 -18.54 2.01
N TRP A 298 4.10 -18.77 0.78
CA TRP A 298 5.42 -18.31 0.36
C TRP A 298 5.46 -16.79 0.23
N ALA A 299 4.41 -16.15 -0.30
CA ALA A 299 4.43 -14.69 -0.52
C ALA A 299 4.60 -13.96 0.82
N VAL A 300 3.77 -14.35 1.79
CA VAL A 300 3.83 -13.83 3.16
C VAL A 300 5.19 -14.11 3.80
N ARG A 301 5.74 -15.32 3.64
CA ARG A 301 7.07 -15.65 4.21
C ARG A 301 8.18 -14.80 3.59
N GLU A 302 8.22 -14.69 2.27
CA GLU A 302 9.26 -13.92 1.56
C GLU A 302 9.16 -12.43 1.93
N GLN A 303 7.95 -11.89 2.01
CA GLN A 303 7.74 -10.51 2.46
C GLN A 303 8.21 -10.32 3.91
N ARG A 304 7.92 -11.26 4.83
CA ARG A 304 8.45 -11.23 6.22
C ARG A 304 9.97 -11.22 6.24
N ASP A 305 10.62 -12.03 5.43
CA ASP A 305 12.08 -12.12 5.38
C ASP A 305 12.69 -10.84 4.79
N LEU A 306 12.05 -10.25 3.78
CA LEU A 306 12.43 -8.95 3.24
C LEU A 306 12.25 -7.82 4.28
N MET A 307 11.15 -7.79 5.02
CA MET A 307 10.94 -6.84 6.13
C MET A 307 12.07 -6.93 7.16
N LYS A 308 12.48 -8.16 7.55
CA LYS A 308 13.60 -8.36 8.49
C LYS A 308 14.91 -7.79 7.96
N ARG A 309 15.16 -7.92 6.65
CA ARG A 309 16.35 -7.37 5.98
C ARG A 309 16.29 -5.84 5.97
N LEU A 310 15.21 -5.26 5.45
CA LEU A 310 15.04 -3.81 5.29
C LEU A 310 14.96 -3.07 6.63
N ARG A 311 14.51 -3.72 7.71
CA ARG A 311 14.54 -3.15 9.07
C ARG A 311 15.94 -2.69 9.50
N ARG A 312 17.01 -3.32 9.00
CA ARG A 312 18.38 -2.91 9.32
C ARG A 312 18.73 -1.56 8.71
N GLU A 313 18.19 -1.26 7.53
CA GLU A 313 18.40 -0.01 6.80
C GLU A 313 17.41 1.08 7.26
N TYR A 314 16.22 0.68 7.70
CA TYR A 314 15.15 1.56 8.18
C TYR A 314 14.71 1.22 9.62
N PRO A 315 15.60 1.32 10.63
CA PRO A 315 15.28 0.90 12.00
C PRO A 315 14.22 1.76 12.70
N GLY A 316 14.01 2.99 12.22
CA GLY A 316 13.00 3.90 12.75
C GLY A 316 11.57 3.60 12.28
N ILE A 317 11.39 2.75 11.27
CA ILE A 317 10.09 2.46 10.67
C ILE A 317 9.69 1.04 11.02
N THR A 318 8.53 0.90 11.65
CA THR A 318 7.94 -0.42 11.91
C THR A 318 7.20 -0.89 10.66
N GLN A 319 7.48 -2.10 10.22
CA GLN A 319 6.82 -2.72 9.09
C GLN A 319 5.87 -3.79 9.61
N LEU A 320 4.63 -3.78 9.14
CA LEU A 320 3.57 -4.74 9.52
C LEU A 320 2.91 -5.31 8.26
N LEU A 321 2.33 -6.50 8.38
CA LEU A 321 1.68 -7.19 7.27
C LEU A 321 0.17 -7.02 7.33
N GLY A 322 -0.41 -6.91 6.15
CA GLY A 322 -1.82 -7.03 5.84
C GLY A 322 -1.96 -7.49 4.39
N SER A 323 -3.14 -7.27 3.83
CA SER A 323 -3.39 -7.34 2.39
C SER A 323 -4.52 -6.41 2.02
N GLU A 324 -4.58 -6.06 0.75
CA GLU A 324 -5.82 -5.63 0.13
C GLU A 324 -6.48 -6.85 -0.52
N VAL A 325 -7.67 -7.20 -0.07
CA VAL A 325 -8.54 -8.12 -0.80
C VAL A 325 -9.15 -7.37 -1.98
N SER A 326 -8.94 -7.88 -3.20
CA SER A 326 -9.32 -7.12 -4.41
C SER A 326 -10.14 -7.90 -5.43
N MET A 327 -10.46 -9.17 -5.16
CA MET A 327 -11.36 -9.96 -6.02
C MET A 327 -12.83 -9.89 -5.58
N VAL A 328 -13.11 -9.06 -4.57
CA VAL A 328 -14.44 -8.56 -4.19
C VAL A 328 -14.35 -7.03 -4.07
N ARG A 329 -15.31 -6.38 -3.39
CA ARG A 329 -15.09 -5.00 -2.90
C ARG A 329 -13.68 -4.86 -2.32
N HIS A 330 -13.00 -3.76 -2.58
CA HIS A 330 -11.64 -3.58 -2.08
C HIS A 330 -11.62 -3.45 -0.56
N LEU A 331 -10.89 -4.34 0.12
CA LEU A 331 -10.85 -4.41 1.58
C LEU A 331 -9.42 -4.56 2.10
N ASN A 332 -8.92 -3.61 2.90
CA ASN A 332 -7.67 -3.84 3.63
C ASN A 332 -7.92 -4.68 4.88
N VAL A 333 -7.00 -5.61 5.14
CA VAL A 333 -7.03 -6.51 6.30
C VAL A 333 -5.82 -6.25 7.19
N TYR A 334 -6.09 -6.05 8.48
CA TYR A 334 -5.06 -5.84 9.50
C TYR A 334 -5.15 -6.91 10.58
N MET A 335 -4.08 -7.69 10.75
CA MET A 335 -4.03 -8.79 11.72
C MET A 335 -2.61 -9.05 12.22
N GLU A 336 -2.49 -9.59 13.43
CA GLU A 336 -1.17 -9.89 14.02
C GLU A 336 -0.47 -11.04 13.28
N ASP A 337 -1.19 -12.14 13.07
CA ASP A 337 -0.67 -13.37 12.46
C ASP A 337 -1.16 -13.50 11.01
N PHE A 338 -0.70 -12.58 10.15
CA PHE A 338 -1.22 -12.45 8.78
C PHE A 338 -1.22 -13.73 7.94
N GLU A 339 -2.37 -13.99 7.30
CA GLU A 339 -2.60 -15.03 6.29
C GLU A 339 -3.49 -14.53 5.14
N LEU A 340 -3.30 -15.13 3.97
CA LEU A 340 -4.04 -14.82 2.75
C LEU A 340 -5.35 -15.62 2.68
N PHE A 341 -6.37 -15.03 2.06
CA PHE A 341 -7.62 -15.73 1.79
C PHE A 341 -7.41 -16.80 0.71
N PRO A 342 -7.80 -18.06 0.94
CA PRO A 342 -7.58 -19.12 -0.03
C PRO A 342 -8.60 -19.03 -1.17
N TYR A 343 -8.27 -18.33 -2.25
CA TYR A 343 -9.12 -18.30 -3.43
C TYR A 343 -9.31 -19.70 -4.02
N PRO A 344 -10.55 -20.10 -4.37
CA PRO A 344 -10.79 -21.39 -5.01
C PRO A 344 -10.19 -21.39 -6.42
N ASP A 345 -9.51 -22.47 -6.80
CA ASP A 345 -9.01 -22.60 -8.17
C ASP A 345 -10.17 -22.59 -9.18
N ARG A 346 -10.13 -21.66 -10.13
CA ARG A 346 -11.12 -21.50 -11.19
C ARG A 346 -10.57 -21.91 -12.56
N GLY A 347 -9.28 -22.21 -12.69
CA GLY A 347 -8.63 -22.51 -13.97
C GLY A 347 -8.61 -21.37 -14.98
N THR A 348 -9.11 -20.18 -14.63
CA THR A 348 -9.14 -18.97 -15.46
C THR A 348 -8.75 -17.76 -14.63
N ALA A 349 -8.39 -16.66 -15.30
CA ALA A 349 -8.25 -15.36 -14.65
C ALA A 349 -9.49 -15.03 -13.81
N PRO A 350 -9.32 -14.54 -12.58
CA PRO A 350 -10.45 -14.17 -11.75
C PRO A 350 -11.17 -12.96 -12.33
N VAL A 351 -12.50 -12.97 -12.16
CA VAL A 351 -13.36 -11.82 -12.38
C VAL A 351 -13.77 -11.32 -10.99
N LEU A 352 -13.68 -10.01 -10.80
CA LEU A 352 -14.15 -9.31 -9.61
C LEU A 352 -15.60 -9.69 -9.31
N ASP A 353 -15.85 -10.27 -8.13
CA ASP A 353 -17.19 -10.46 -7.58
C ASP A 353 -17.54 -9.27 -6.70
N ASP A 354 -18.04 -8.23 -7.33
CA ASP A 354 -18.32 -6.95 -6.70
C ASP A 354 -19.62 -6.95 -5.86
N SER A 355 -20.17 -8.13 -5.56
CA SER A 355 -21.40 -8.26 -4.80
C SER A 355 -21.20 -8.00 -3.31
N VAL A 356 -22.22 -7.40 -2.68
CA VAL A 356 -22.28 -7.21 -1.22
C VAL A 356 -22.15 -8.55 -0.49
N THR A 357 -22.72 -9.64 -1.03
CA THR A 357 -22.66 -10.96 -0.42
C THR A 357 -21.22 -11.48 -0.35
N ALA A 358 -20.49 -11.48 -1.47
CA ALA A 358 -19.12 -11.96 -1.51
C ALA A 358 -18.20 -11.14 -0.59
N ALA A 359 -18.36 -9.82 -0.59
CA ALA A 359 -17.60 -8.96 0.31
C ALA A 359 -17.88 -9.24 1.80
N ARG A 360 -19.15 -9.46 2.18
CA ARG A 360 -19.52 -9.80 3.57
C ARG A 360 -19.02 -11.17 4.00
N GLU A 361 -18.96 -12.14 3.10
CA GLU A 361 -18.37 -13.45 3.38
C GLU A 361 -16.88 -13.32 3.67
N MET A 362 -16.17 -12.49 2.89
CA MET A 362 -14.77 -12.19 3.10
C MET A 362 -14.51 -11.49 4.44
N VAL A 363 -15.29 -10.45 4.75
CA VAL A 363 -15.21 -9.74 6.04
C VAL A 363 -15.36 -10.73 7.20
N ARG A 364 -16.38 -11.61 7.13
CA ARG A 364 -16.62 -12.63 8.16
C ARG A 364 -15.46 -13.59 8.32
N TRP A 365 -14.92 -14.09 7.22
CA TRP A 365 -13.79 -15.02 7.24
C TRP A 365 -12.58 -14.43 7.98
N TYR A 366 -12.29 -13.15 7.74
CA TYR A 366 -11.20 -12.43 8.41
C TYR A 366 -11.53 -12.09 9.88
N HIS A 367 -12.77 -11.72 10.19
CA HIS A 367 -13.22 -11.51 11.57
C HIS A 367 -13.10 -12.76 12.44
N GLU A 368 -13.43 -13.95 11.90
CA GLU A 368 -13.25 -15.24 12.59
C GLU A 368 -11.79 -15.53 12.97
N ARG A 369 -10.84 -14.83 12.35
CA ARG A 369 -9.39 -14.90 12.60
C ARG A 369 -8.85 -13.73 13.41
N GLY A 370 -9.74 -12.87 13.91
CA GLY A 370 -9.37 -11.72 14.75
C GLY A 370 -8.77 -10.55 13.98
N ALA A 371 -8.96 -10.48 12.66
CA ALA A 371 -8.54 -9.33 11.87
C ALA A 371 -9.52 -8.15 12.03
N LEU A 372 -9.02 -6.94 11.77
CA LEU A 372 -9.87 -5.81 11.39
C LEU A 372 -9.92 -5.67 9.88
N VAL A 373 -11.07 -5.29 9.36
CA VAL A 373 -11.30 -5.11 7.93
C VAL A 373 -11.71 -3.66 7.64
N GLN A 374 -11.05 -3.05 6.68
CA GLN A 374 -11.32 -1.69 6.20
C GLN A 374 -12.03 -1.73 4.86
N TYR A 375 -13.10 -0.95 4.71
CA TYR A 375 -13.70 -0.68 3.41
C TYR A 375 -12.85 0.38 2.68
N ASN A 376 -12.08 -0.04 1.68
CA ASN A 376 -11.22 0.86 0.92
C ASN A 376 -12.07 1.71 -0.01
N HIS A 377 -11.75 3.00 -0.05
CA HIS A 377 -12.29 4.01 -0.96
C HIS A 377 -13.74 3.72 -1.44
N PRO A 378 -14.70 3.54 -0.51
CA PRO A 378 -16.01 2.95 -0.82
C PRO A 378 -16.78 3.76 -1.85
N PRO A 379 -17.72 3.13 -2.57
CA PRO A 379 -18.62 3.83 -3.48
C PRO A 379 -19.42 4.89 -2.71
N ILE A 380 -19.75 5.99 -3.38
CA ILE A 380 -20.59 7.06 -2.81
C ILE A 380 -22.06 6.63 -2.86
N ASP A 381 -22.40 5.62 -2.05
CA ASP A 381 -23.75 5.06 -1.94
C ASP A 381 -24.13 4.89 -0.46
N ALA A 382 -24.86 5.88 0.06
CA ALA A 382 -25.37 5.87 1.43
C ALA A 382 -26.42 4.79 1.68
N ALA A 383 -27.19 4.38 0.67
CA ALA A 383 -28.21 3.36 0.81
C ALA A 383 -27.57 1.98 0.98
N GLU A 384 -26.57 1.65 0.15
CA GLU A 384 -25.77 0.43 0.32
C GLU A 384 -25.05 0.43 1.67
N LEU A 385 -24.38 1.53 2.04
CA LEU A 385 -23.67 1.62 3.31
C LEU A 385 -24.59 1.33 4.50
N VAL A 386 -25.77 1.96 4.54
CA VAL A 386 -26.71 1.77 5.65
C VAL A 386 -27.30 0.36 5.66
N SER A 387 -27.79 -0.12 4.51
CA SER A 387 -28.46 -1.42 4.41
C SER A 387 -27.51 -2.61 4.64
N SER A 388 -26.27 -2.50 4.18
CA SER A 388 -25.22 -3.52 4.40
C SER A 388 -24.52 -3.37 5.75
N ARG A 389 -24.77 -2.28 6.49
CA ARG A 389 -23.98 -1.84 7.65
C ARG A 389 -22.49 -1.77 7.33
N ALA A 390 -22.16 -1.09 6.22
CA ALA A 390 -20.81 -0.97 5.67
C ALA A 390 -20.12 -2.32 5.47
N LEU A 391 -20.87 -3.30 4.94
CA LEU A 391 -20.43 -4.69 4.76
C LEU A 391 -20.02 -5.43 6.05
N GLY A 392 -20.20 -4.80 7.22
CA GLY A 392 -19.66 -5.28 8.49
C GLY A 392 -18.20 -4.88 8.74
N CYS A 393 -17.58 -4.02 7.93
CA CYS A 393 -16.22 -3.55 8.13
C CYS A 393 -16.06 -2.74 9.44
N ASP A 394 -14.83 -2.68 9.95
CA ASP A 394 -14.46 -1.95 11.17
C ASP A 394 -13.95 -0.54 10.86
N LEU A 395 -13.33 -0.37 9.69
CA LEU A 395 -12.73 0.88 9.23
C LEU A 395 -13.25 1.29 7.86
N MET A 396 -13.05 2.55 7.52
CA MET A 396 -13.41 3.11 6.22
C MET A 396 -12.44 4.23 5.85
N GLU A 397 -11.96 4.21 4.61
CA GLU A 397 -11.20 5.33 4.07
C GLU A 397 -12.13 6.51 3.79
N THR A 398 -11.81 7.68 4.36
CA THR A 398 -12.65 8.88 4.22
C THR A 398 -11.95 10.04 3.53
N VAL A 399 -10.61 10.06 3.51
CA VAL A 399 -9.80 11.13 2.92
C VAL A 399 -8.90 10.58 1.83
N ASP A 400 -8.98 11.14 0.63
CA ASP A 400 -8.16 10.75 -0.52
C ASP A 400 -6.72 11.32 -0.44
N PRO A 401 -5.77 10.71 -1.17
CA PRO A 401 -4.39 11.20 -1.31
C PRO A 401 -4.29 12.71 -1.51
N GLY A 402 -4.95 13.23 -2.55
CA GLY A 402 -4.87 14.63 -2.97
C GLY A 402 -5.55 15.64 -2.03
N GLY A 403 -5.96 15.21 -0.83
CA GLY A 403 -6.64 16.02 0.16
C GLY A 403 -8.14 16.14 -0.09
N VAL A 404 -8.74 17.26 0.36
CA VAL A 404 -10.20 17.40 0.43
C VAL A 404 -10.81 17.79 -0.92
N SER A 405 -10.92 16.78 -1.77
CA SER A 405 -11.66 16.82 -3.04
C SER A 405 -13.18 16.76 -2.82
N THR A 406 -13.97 16.89 -3.90
CA THR A 406 -15.41 16.61 -3.86
C THR A 406 -15.71 15.20 -3.37
N ILE A 407 -14.91 14.22 -3.79
CA ILE A 407 -15.06 12.81 -3.38
C ILE A 407 -14.79 12.67 -1.89
N THR A 408 -13.73 13.29 -1.37
CA THR A 408 -13.44 13.29 0.07
C THR A 408 -14.57 13.91 0.89
N LYS A 409 -15.17 15.02 0.43
CA LYS A 409 -16.36 15.60 1.09
C LYS A 409 -17.54 14.62 1.08
N GLN A 410 -17.78 13.95 -0.03
CA GLN A 410 -18.83 12.94 -0.15
C GLN A 410 -18.59 11.73 0.75
N ARG A 411 -17.34 11.29 0.93
CA ARG A 411 -17.00 10.20 1.86
C ARG A 411 -17.09 10.61 3.32
N LEU A 412 -16.74 11.85 3.66
CA LEU A 412 -17.01 12.40 5.00
C LEU A 412 -18.52 12.47 5.28
N ASP A 413 -19.32 12.86 4.29
CA ASP A 413 -20.78 12.84 4.40
C ASP A 413 -21.32 11.40 4.59
N LEU A 414 -20.75 10.42 3.90
CA LEU A 414 -21.04 8.99 4.05
C LEU A 414 -20.66 8.47 5.44
N PHE A 415 -19.53 8.92 5.98
CA PHE A 415 -19.09 8.61 7.34
C PHE A 415 -20.02 9.20 8.40
N ASP A 416 -20.52 10.43 8.19
CA ASP A 416 -21.54 11.05 9.04
C ASP A 416 -22.89 10.29 8.94
N VAL A 417 -23.24 9.74 7.77
CA VAL A 417 -24.40 8.84 7.62
C VAL A 417 -24.21 7.54 8.42
N ALA A 418 -23.04 6.92 8.38
CA ALA A 418 -22.73 5.76 9.21
C ALA A 418 -22.87 6.08 10.72
N ALA A 419 -22.29 7.20 11.15
CA ALA A 419 -22.34 7.64 12.54
C ALA A 419 -23.78 7.89 13.02
N ARG A 420 -24.64 8.49 12.19
CA ARG A 420 -26.08 8.69 12.48
C ARG A 420 -26.85 7.37 12.69
N ASN A 421 -26.42 6.31 12.00
CA ASN A 421 -27.07 5.01 12.02
C ASN A 421 -26.41 4.00 12.99
N ALA A 422 -25.55 4.48 13.89
CA ALA A 422 -24.78 3.63 14.81
C ALA A 422 -24.03 2.50 14.08
N ILE A 423 -23.44 2.82 12.93
CA ILE A 423 -22.47 1.97 12.23
C ILE A 423 -21.08 2.50 12.63
N PHE A 424 -20.48 1.83 13.61
CA PHE A 424 -19.29 2.32 14.30
C PHE A 424 -18.00 2.04 13.52
N LEU A 425 -17.72 2.88 12.53
CA LEU A 425 -16.50 2.82 11.71
C LEU A 425 -15.38 3.68 12.29
N THR A 426 -14.14 3.26 12.07
CA THR A 426 -12.95 4.11 12.25
C THR A 426 -12.54 4.70 10.91
N ALA A 427 -12.54 6.03 10.81
CA ALA A 427 -12.07 6.75 9.63
C ALA A 427 -10.54 6.68 9.51
N THR A 428 -10.07 6.39 8.30
CA THR A 428 -8.65 6.37 7.91
C THR A 428 -8.41 7.23 6.66
N SER A 429 -7.15 7.56 6.41
CA SER A 429 -6.69 8.20 5.17
C SER A 429 -6.28 7.15 4.15
N ARG A 430 -6.63 7.38 2.89
CA ARG A 430 -6.14 6.60 1.75
C ARG A 430 -4.78 7.13 1.30
N ASN A 431 -3.79 6.26 1.29
CA ASN A 431 -2.51 6.47 0.58
C ASN A 431 -2.60 5.73 -0.76
N ASP A 432 -2.84 4.41 -0.71
CA ASP A 432 -3.08 3.57 -1.91
C ASP A 432 -1.98 3.78 -2.97
N ASP A 433 -0.75 3.95 -2.49
CA ASP A 433 0.37 4.26 -3.35
C ASP A 433 0.95 2.98 -3.96
N HIS A 434 0.99 2.97 -5.29
CA HIS A 434 1.56 1.91 -6.09
C HIS A 434 2.92 2.30 -6.70
N ALA A 435 3.41 3.53 -6.51
CA ALA A 435 4.60 4.05 -7.20
C ALA A 435 5.85 4.13 -6.32
N GLY A 436 5.71 4.27 -4.99
CA GLY A 436 6.81 4.43 -4.06
C GLY A 436 7.47 5.80 -4.15
N ARG A 437 6.72 6.83 -4.56
CA ARG A 437 7.24 8.16 -4.92
C ARG A 437 6.30 9.28 -4.48
N ASP A 438 6.90 10.41 -4.12
CA ASP A 438 6.21 11.69 -3.95
C ASP A 438 5.07 11.70 -2.91
N TRP A 439 5.14 10.88 -1.85
CA TRP A 439 4.11 10.86 -0.80
C TRP A 439 3.82 12.25 -0.23
N SER A 440 4.86 13.07 -0.03
CA SER A 440 4.71 14.43 0.50
C SER A 440 3.97 15.41 -0.43
N LYS A 441 3.77 15.05 -1.70
CA LYS A 441 3.03 15.84 -2.69
C LYS A 441 1.67 15.26 -3.01
N LYS A 442 1.56 13.93 -3.03
CA LYS A 442 0.38 13.21 -3.47
C LYS A 442 -0.51 12.76 -2.32
N ASP A 443 0.06 12.47 -1.15
CA ASP A 443 -0.61 11.84 0.00
C ASP A 443 -0.60 12.81 1.18
N LEU A 444 -1.54 13.76 1.15
CA LEU A 444 -1.50 14.92 2.04
C LEU A 444 -1.83 14.57 3.49
N PHE A 445 -2.57 13.48 3.74
CA PHE A 445 -3.01 13.05 5.06
C PHE A 445 -2.39 11.71 5.45
N GLN A 446 -2.10 11.54 6.73
CA GLN A 446 -1.73 10.26 7.33
C GLN A 446 -2.72 9.87 8.41
N THR A 447 -2.81 8.58 8.69
CA THR A 447 -3.60 8.05 9.80
C THR A 447 -2.71 7.90 11.03
N SER A 448 -3.10 8.53 12.13
CA SER A 448 -2.35 8.51 13.39
C SER A 448 -3.19 7.89 14.50
N ALA A 449 -2.60 6.96 15.27
CA ALA A 449 -3.30 6.28 16.36
C ALA A 449 -2.70 6.62 17.72
N TRP A 450 -3.56 6.81 18.73
CA TRP A 450 -3.15 6.88 20.12
C TRP A 450 -2.85 5.48 20.65
N SER A 451 -1.61 5.04 20.49
CA SER A 451 -1.18 3.67 20.78
C SER A 451 -0.17 3.58 21.92
N LYS A 452 -0.09 2.39 22.54
CA LYS A 452 0.93 2.07 23.56
C LYS A 452 2.29 1.76 22.96
N SER A 453 2.31 1.32 21.70
CA SER A 453 3.54 1.01 20.96
C SER A 453 3.27 0.94 19.45
N ARG A 454 4.32 0.69 18.67
CA ARG A 454 4.24 0.47 17.21
C ARG A 454 3.93 -0.98 16.83
N ARG A 455 3.65 -1.86 17.79
CA ARG A 455 3.36 -3.29 17.53
C ARG A 455 1.95 -3.45 16.96
N ALA A 456 1.77 -4.41 16.04
CA ALA A 456 0.47 -4.74 15.43
C ALA A 456 -0.66 -4.82 16.45
N ARG A 457 -0.48 -5.60 17.53
CA ARG A 457 -1.46 -5.74 18.63
C ARG A 457 -1.99 -4.42 19.17
N ASP A 458 -1.09 -3.50 19.52
CA ASP A 458 -1.46 -2.24 20.16
C ASP A 458 -2.12 -1.29 19.16
N LEU A 459 -1.68 -1.31 17.90
CA LEU A 459 -2.25 -0.50 16.82
C LEU A 459 -3.63 -1.01 16.42
N ILE A 460 -3.80 -2.32 16.23
CA ILE A 460 -5.09 -2.97 15.98
C ILE A 460 -6.06 -2.65 17.12
N ALA A 461 -5.62 -2.72 18.38
CA ALA A 461 -6.47 -2.34 19.50
C ALA A 461 -6.89 -0.85 19.47
N ALA A 462 -6.00 0.06 19.06
CA ALA A 462 -6.33 1.48 18.92
C ALA A 462 -7.28 1.75 17.74
N LEU A 463 -7.06 1.07 16.60
CA LEU A 463 -7.91 1.11 15.40
C LEU A 463 -9.33 0.60 15.71
N ALA A 464 -9.45 -0.55 16.37
CA ALA A 464 -10.74 -1.13 16.80
C ALA A 464 -11.50 -0.20 17.77
N ALA A 465 -10.76 0.52 18.62
CA ALA A 465 -11.31 1.49 19.57
C ALA A 465 -11.65 2.85 18.93
N GLY A 466 -11.30 3.07 17.65
CA GLY A 466 -11.46 4.36 16.98
C GLY A 466 -10.59 5.49 17.55
N GLN A 467 -9.52 5.15 18.28
CA GLN A 467 -8.61 6.12 18.91
C GLN A 467 -7.58 6.63 17.90
N VAL A 468 -8.12 7.18 16.82
CA VAL A 468 -7.41 7.51 15.59
C VAL A 468 -7.82 8.90 15.14
N PHE A 469 -6.87 9.63 14.58
CA PHE A 469 -7.11 10.90 13.91
C PHE A 469 -6.31 10.95 12.61
N LEU A 470 -6.75 11.80 11.69
CA LEU A 470 -6.06 12.07 10.44
C LEU A 470 -5.37 13.43 10.58
N ASN A 471 -4.11 13.53 10.18
CA ASN A 471 -3.40 14.81 10.17
C ASN A 471 -2.65 15.05 8.87
N HIS A 472 -2.60 16.31 8.44
CA HIS A 472 -1.94 16.71 7.22
C HIS A 472 -0.42 16.60 7.41
N GLN A 473 0.21 15.72 6.63
CA GLN A 473 1.63 15.37 6.74
C GLN A 473 2.60 16.55 6.57
N ARG A 474 2.18 17.62 5.89
CA ARG A 474 3.01 18.79 5.60
C ARG A 474 2.64 20.01 6.44
N LEU A 475 1.36 20.34 6.48
CA LEU A 475 0.89 21.58 7.14
C LEU A 475 0.73 21.40 8.66
N TRP A 476 0.61 20.16 9.13
CA TRP A 476 0.35 19.87 10.54
C TRP A 476 0.94 18.51 10.97
N ALA A 477 2.22 18.30 10.63
CA ALA A 477 2.90 17.02 10.82
C ALA A 477 2.94 16.54 12.29
N ALA A 478 3.17 17.47 13.22
CA ALA A 478 3.18 17.22 14.66
C ALA A 478 1.81 17.43 15.33
N GLY A 479 0.77 17.67 14.53
CA GLY A 479 -0.59 17.90 14.99
C GLY A 479 -1.22 16.66 15.59
N SER A 480 -2.12 16.86 16.57
CA SER A 480 -2.92 15.76 17.09
C SER A 480 -4.30 16.21 17.53
N LEU A 481 -5.27 15.30 17.41
CA LEU A 481 -6.65 15.48 17.86
C LEU A 481 -7.00 14.40 18.89
N ASP A 482 -7.79 14.79 19.90
CA ASP A 482 -8.46 13.84 20.78
C ASP A 482 -9.73 14.43 21.41
N LEU A 483 -10.57 13.54 21.92
CA LEU A 483 -11.75 13.85 22.71
C LEU A 483 -11.61 13.13 24.05
N VAL A 484 -11.82 13.84 25.16
CA VAL A 484 -11.63 13.32 26.51
C VAL A 484 -12.89 13.55 27.35
N VAL A 485 -13.29 12.52 28.09
CA VAL A 485 -14.38 12.56 29.08
C VAL A 485 -13.85 11.96 30.37
N ASP A 486 -14.13 12.58 31.52
CA ASP A 486 -13.65 12.15 32.84
C ASP A 486 -12.12 11.88 32.88
N GLY A 487 -11.35 12.74 32.20
CA GLY A 487 -9.89 12.61 32.10
C GLY A 487 -9.39 11.39 31.33
N ARG A 488 -10.25 10.69 30.56
CA ARG A 488 -9.87 9.55 29.70
C ARG A 488 -10.24 9.80 28.25
N ARG A 489 -9.43 9.26 27.32
CA ARG A 489 -9.69 9.35 25.87
C ARG A 489 -11.01 8.66 25.51
N ALA A 490 -11.93 9.43 24.95
CA ALA A 490 -13.26 9.05 24.51
C ALA A 490 -13.42 9.10 22.97
N MET A 491 -12.43 9.60 22.22
CA MET A 491 -12.46 9.56 20.75
C MET A 491 -12.62 8.12 20.24
N GLY A 492 -13.59 7.91 19.34
CA GLY A 492 -13.93 6.60 18.79
C GLY A 492 -14.86 5.74 19.67
N GLN A 493 -15.18 6.21 20.88
CA GLN A 493 -15.90 5.45 21.90
C GLN A 493 -17.39 5.83 21.97
N VAL A 494 -18.17 4.94 22.58
CA VAL A 494 -19.60 5.03 22.77
C VAL A 494 -19.90 5.02 24.26
N ILE A 495 -20.50 6.11 24.72
CA ILE A 495 -20.98 6.30 26.09
C ILE A 495 -22.48 6.02 26.08
N ARG A 496 -22.92 5.02 26.85
CA ARG A 496 -24.35 4.79 27.13
C ARG A 496 -24.67 5.34 28.50
N THR A 497 -25.69 6.20 28.58
CA THR A 497 -26.02 6.89 29.83
C THR A 497 -27.42 7.48 29.81
N ASP A 498 -28.00 7.64 30.99
CA ASP A 498 -29.24 8.41 31.20
C ASP A 498 -29.00 9.92 31.34
N LEU A 499 -27.75 10.36 31.51
CA LEU A 499 -27.42 11.77 31.59
C LEU A 499 -27.89 12.51 30.33
N ALA A 500 -28.42 13.72 30.52
CA ALA A 500 -28.88 14.57 29.42
C ALA A 500 -27.71 15.11 28.58
N TYR A 501 -26.53 15.26 29.18
CA TYR A 501 -25.32 15.74 28.54
C TYR A 501 -24.07 15.22 29.24
N VAL A 502 -22.92 15.33 28.58
CA VAL A 502 -21.60 15.13 29.18
C VAL A 502 -20.65 16.28 28.82
N PRO A 503 -19.76 16.71 29.72
CA PRO A 503 -18.65 17.59 29.37
C PRO A 503 -17.60 16.81 28.57
N VAL A 504 -17.15 17.38 27.46
CA VAL A 504 -16.13 16.83 26.58
C VAL A 504 -14.99 17.84 26.48
N GLU A 505 -13.79 17.39 26.79
CA GLU A 505 -12.58 18.16 26.51
C GLU A 505 -12.07 17.80 25.13
N ILE A 506 -11.99 18.79 24.26
CA ILE A 506 -11.49 18.68 22.89
C ILE A 506 -10.04 19.13 22.90
N PHE A 507 -9.14 18.29 22.40
CA PHE A 507 -7.72 18.59 22.27
C PHE A 507 -7.35 18.73 20.80
N ALA A 508 -6.65 19.82 20.48
CA ALA A 508 -6.09 20.08 19.16
C ALA A 508 -4.68 20.69 19.32
N ALA A 509 -3.67 19.84 19.45
CA ALA A 509 -2.33 20.28 19.82
C ALA A 509 -1.50 20.76 18.61
N ASN A 510 -0.58 21.69 18.86
CA ASN A 510 0.37 22.21 17.85
C ASN A 510 -0.30 22.85 16.63
N LEU A 511 -1.47 23.46 16.80
CA LEU A 511 -2.16 24.15 15.71
C LEU A 511 -1.32 25.33 15.18
N PRO A 512 -1.25 25.55 13.86
CA PRO A 512 -0.67 26.76 13.29
C PRO A 512 -1.38 28.02 13.78
N GLU A 513 -0.68 29.16 13.76
CA GLU A 513 -1.30 30.45 14.10
C GLU A 513 -2.52 30.76 13.22
N GLY A 514 -3.58 31.26 13.84
CA GLY A 514 -4.84 31.58 13.15
C GLY A 514 -5.66 30.37 12.70
N ALA A 515 -5.24 29.15 13.05
CA ALA A 515 -6.04 27.95 12.85
C ALA A 515 -7.37 28.00 13.61
N ARG A 516 -8.30 27.13 13.22
CA ARG A 516 -9.58 26.93 13.89
C ARG A 516 -9.89 25.45 14.07
N VAL A 517 -10.77 25.16 15.01
CA VAL A 517 -11.35 23.84 15.24
C VAL A 517 -12.86 23.92 15.04
N ASP A 518 -13.38 23.14 14.11
CA ASP A 518 -14.81 22.96 13.92
C ASP A 518 -15.27 21.74 14.73
N VAL A 519 -16.19 21.97 15.67
CA VAL A 519 -16.90 20.92 16.41
C VAL A 519 -18.13 20.52 15.62
N VAL A 520 -18.19 19.26 15.24
CA VAL A 520 -19.26 18.68 14.43
C VAL A 520 -20.12 17.80 15.33
N VAL A 521 -21.36 18.21 15.55
CA VAL A 521 -22.33 17.46 16.35
C VAL A 521 -23.42 16.91 15.42
N GLY A 522 -23.62 15.60 15.45
CA GLY A 522 -24.64 14.93 14.67
C GLY A 522 -25.66 14.20 15.52
N VAL A 523 -26.84 13.98 14.95
CA VAL A 523 -27.88 13.13 15.54
C VAL A 523 -27.51 11.67 15.32
N CYS A 524 -27.68 10.81 16.33
CA CYS A 524 -27.63 9.35 16.19
C CYS A 524 -29.03 8.77 16.45
N ASP A 525 -29.89 8.82 15.44
CA ASP A 525 -31.31 8.42 15.56
C ASP A 525 -31.60 7.00 15.09
N ARG A 526 -30.63 6.33 14.45
CA ARG A 526 -30.74 4.96 13.93
C ARG A 526 -31.92 4.77 12.98
N SER A 527 -32.31 5.83 12.28
CA SER A 527 -33.53 5.86 11.47
C SER A 527 -33.42 5.09 10.14
N GLY A 528 -32.23 4.64 9.76
CA GLY A 528 -31.95 4.15 8.40
C GLY A 528 -31.77 5.29 7.39
N ALA A 529 -31.66 6.54 7.85
CA ALA A 529 -31.52 7.69 6.97
C ALA A 529 -30.21 7.63 6.18
N THR A 530 -30.29 7.93 4.90
CA THR A 530 -29.16 7.96 3.95
C THR A 530 -28.58 9.37 3.78
N THR A 531 -28.98 10.30 4.64
CA THR A 531 -28.46 11.68 4.68
C THR A 531 -27.94 12.01 6.08
N ARG A 532 -26.85 12.77 6.14
CA ARG A 532 -26.31 13.26 7.42
C ARG A 532 -27.24 14.31 8.05
N SER A 533 -27.16 14.43 9.37
CA SER A 533 -27.87 15.47 10.13
C SER A 533 -26.91 16.03 11.18
N ILE A 534 -26.18 17.09 10.81
CA ILE A 534 -25.10 17.65 11.63
C ILE A 534 -25.21 19.17 11.75
N VAL A 535 -24.68 19.70 12.85
CA VAL A 535 -24.43 21.11 13.11
C VAL A 535 -22.93 21.30 13.29
N ARG A 536 -22.38 22.37 12.73
CA ARG A 536 -20.97 22.76 12.90
C ARG A 536 -20.87 24.03 13.74
N GLN A 537 -19.95 24.04 14.68
CA GLN A 537 -19.60 25.21 15.48
C GLN A 537 -18.09 25.43 15.38
N SER A 538 -17.67 26.61 14.93
CA SER A 538 -16.26 26.95 14.75
C SER A 538 -15.71 27.69 15.95
N PHE A 539 -14.55 27.27 16.43
CA PHE A 539 -13.81 27.89 17.53
C PHE A 539 -12.41 28.29 17.07
N PRO A 540 -11.84 29.39 17.61
CA PRO A 540 -10.42 29.68 17.45
C PRO A 540 -9.56 28.48 17.84
N GLY A 541 -8.39 28.35 17.22
CA GLY A 541 -7.44 27.27 17.49
C GLY A 541 -6.80 27.39 18.86
N ASP A 542 -7.51 26.92 19.88
CA ASP A 542 -6.98 26.69 21.22
C ASP A 542 -6.58 25.22 21.40
N GLU A 543 -5.50 24.96 22.12
CA GLU A 543 -5.03 23.57 22.34
C GLU A 543 -6.06 22.71 23.08
N ARG A 544 -6.92 23.35 23.88
CA ARG A 544 -7.94 22.69 24.70
C ARG A 544 -9.22 23.53 24.72
N LEU A 545 -10.34 22.90 24.36
CA LEU A 545 -11.68 23.48 24.39
C LEU A 545 -12.59 22.60 25.24
N LEU A 546 -13.36 23.20 26.16
CA LEU A 546 -14.41 22.49 26.88
C LEU A 546 -15.74 22.65 26.13
N PHE A 547 -16.35 21.53 25.75
CA PHE A 547 -17.60 21.46 25.02
C PHE A 547 -18.64 20.67 25.81
N ARG A 548 -19.91 21.08 25.73
CA ARG A 548 -21.03 20.33 26.31
C ARG A 548 -21.73 19.56 25.20
N LEU A 549 -21.64 18.23 25.24
CA LEU A 549 -22.37 17.38 24.31
C LEU A 549 -23.70 16.96 24.92
N ASP A 550 -24.81 17.51 24.41
CA ASP A 550 -26.14 17.03 24.76
C ASP A 550 -26.44 15.70 24.05
N ARG A 551 -27.01 14.74 24.79
CA ARG A 551 -27.37 13.40 24.27
C ARG A 551 -28.52 13.45 23.27
N GLY A 552 -29.43 14.40 23.45
CA GLY A 552 -30.73 14.39 22.77
C GLY A 552 -31.57 13.16 23.15
N VAL A 553 -32.74 13.02 22.52
CA VAL A 553 -33.69 11.94 22.87
C VAL A 553 -33.17 10.57 22.43
N ARG A 554 -32.68 10.47 21.19
CA ARG A 554 -32.25 9.19 20.58
C ARG A 554 -30.75 8.93 20.62
N GLY A 555 -29.96 9.94 20.98
CA GLY A 555 -28.50 9.91 20.96
C GLY A 555 -27.92 10.96 20.01
N SER A 556 -26.65 11.28 20.24
CA SER A 556 -25.86 12.20 19.45
C SER A 556 -24.43 11.67 19.27
N TYR A 557 -23.69 12.26 18.36
CA TYR A 557 -22.26 12.03 18.22
C TYR A 557 -21.53 13.35 18.02
N LEU A 558 -20.25 13.36 18.39
CA LEU A 558 -19.36 14.52 18.27
C LEU A 558 -18.05 14.10 17.61
N ARG A 559 -17.62 14.84 16.60
CA ARG A 559 -16.27 14.75 16.01
C ARG A 559 -15.71 16.15 15.78
N VAL A 560 -14.43 16.24 15.45
CA VAL A 560 -13.74 17.51 15.27
C VAL A 560 -12.97 17.55 13.95
N GLU A 561 -12.88 18.73 13.37
CA GLU A 561 -12.12 19.03 12.16
C GLU A 561 -11.22 20.24 12.44
N ALA A 562 -9.95 20.18 12.06
CA ALA A 562 -9.01 21.30 12.21
C ALA A 562 -8.73 21.93 10.85
N PHE A 563 -8.65 23.25 10.80
CA PHE A 563 -8.36 24.02 9.59
C PHE A 563 -7.33 25.12 9.88
N ASP A 564 -6.52 25.47 8.88
CA ASP A 564 -5.64 26.64 8.99
C ASP A 564 -6.41 27.96 8.82
N ALA A 565 -5.69 29.09 8.92
CA ALA A 565 -6.24 30.42 8.76
C ALA A 565 -6.87 30.67 7.37
N ALA A 566 -6.42 29.95 6.34
CA ALA A 566 -6.97 30.01 4.98
C ALA A 566 -8.16 29.05 4.77
N GLY A 567 -8.52 28.26 5.79
CA GLY A 567 -9.57 27.26 5.70
C GLY A 567 -9.14 25.96 5.01
N VAL A 568 -7.83 25.73 4.84
CA VAL A 568 -7.31 24.44 4.36
C VAL A 568 -7.44 23.42 5.49
N PRO A 569 -7.99 22.22 5.22
CA PRO A 569 -8.11 21.18 6.22
C PRO A 569 -6.73 20.71 6.71
N LEU A 570 -6.56 20.64 8.02
CA LEU A 570 -5.35 20.16 8.70
C LEU A 570 -5.54 18.78 9.29
N GLY A 571 -6.74 18.42 9.76
CA GLY A 571 -6.98 17.11 10.34
C GLY A 571 -8.43 16.81 10.70
N PHE A 572 -8.71 15.53 10.93
CA PHE A 572 -10.04 14.99 11.19
C PHE A 572 -9.99 14.01 12.37
N GLY A 573 -10.86 14.17 13.35
CA GLY A 573 -11.03 13.24 14.47
C GLY A 573 -12.13 12.22 14.22
N ASN A 574 -12.02 11.04 14.85
CA ASN A 574 -13.09 10.05 14.89
C ASN A 574 -14.19 10.48 15.88
N PRO A 575 -15.46 10.12 15.64
CA PRO A 575 -16.55 10.51 16.51
C PRO A 575 -16.51 9.77 17.86
N MET A 576 -16.98 10.46 18.89
CA MET A 576 -17.52 9.82 20.10
C MET A 576 -19.05 9.84 20.03
N TRP A 577 -19.71 8.83 20.59
CA TRP A 577 -21.16 8.76 20.65
C TRP A 577 -21.65 8.90 22.09
N LEU A 578 -22.74 9.62 22.27
CA LEU A 578 -23.48 9.71 23.52
C LEU A 578 -24.90 9.19 23.28
N LEU A 579 -25.19 7.98 23.76
CA LEU A 579 -26.39 7.23 23.46
C LEU A 579 -27.21 6.98 24.74
N PRO A 580 -28.54 6.79 24.63
CA PRO A 580 -29.35 6.34 25.77
C PRO A 580 -28.83 5.01 26.30
N ASP A 581 -29.02 4.74 27.60
CA ASP A 581 -28.74 3.42 28.18
C ASP A 581 -29.89 2.45 27.86
N ASP A 582 -30.02 2.12 26.58
CA ASP A 582 -30.97 1.13 26.07
C ASP A 582 -30.22 -0.09 25.47
N ASP A 583 -30.84 -1.27 25.55
CA ASP A 583 -30.32 -2.52 24.97
C ASP A 583 -30.52 -2.61 23.45
N GLY A 584 -30.96 -1.53 22.80
CA GLY A 584 -31.32 -1.51 21.38
C GLY A 584 -30.14 -1.46 20.41
N ILE A 585 -28.90 -1.40 20.91
CA ILE A 585 -27.69 -1.28 20.09
C ILE A 585 -26.57 -2.18 20.62
N GLU A 586 -26.06 -3.04 19.75
CA GLU A 586 -24.81 -3.73 20.01
C GLU A 586 -23.62 -2.78 19.81
N VAL A 587 -22.96 -2.41 20.90
CA VAL A 587 -21.72 -1.64 20.88
C VAL A 587 -20.53 -2.60 20.88
N PRO A 588 -19.62 -2.51 19.89
CA PRO A 588 -18.40 -3.30 19.86
C PRO A 588 -17.61 -3.14 21.17
N LYS A 589 -17.10 -4.24 21.71
CA LYS A 589 -16.41 -4.25 23.03
C LYS A 589 -15.29 -3.20 23.12
N ALA A 590 -14.53 -3.02 22.05
CA ALA A 590 -13.42 -2.07 21.99
C ALA A 590 -13.85 -0.58 22.02
N ARG A 591 -15.14 -0.30 21.79
CA ARG A 591 -15.70 1.05 21.75
C ARG A 591 -16.51 1.42 22.99
N ARG A 592 -16.72 0.50 23.94
CA ARG A 592 -17.53 0.77 25.14
C ARG A 592 -16.76 1.69 26.09
N PHE A 593 -17.42 2.74 26.57
CA PHE A 593 -16.87 3.67 27.54
C PHE A 593 -17.83 3.85 28.72
N ASP A 594 -17.40 3.40 29.89
CA ASP A 594 -18.15 3.58 31.13
C ASP A 594 -17.71 4.86 31.83
N LEU A 595 -18.66 5.76 32.15
CA LEU A 595 -18.40 6.99 32.90
C LEU A 595 -17.89 6.67 34.32
N ARG A 596 -17.05 7.55 34.89
CA ARG A 596 -16.68 7.45 36.30
C ARG A 596 -17.73 8.22 37.10
N HIS A 597 -18.50 7.50 37.93
CA HIS A 597 -19.46 8.12 38.85
C HIS A 597 -18.79 8.94 39.94
#